data_AF-A0A495QZE7-F1
#
_entry.id   AF-A0A495QZE7-F1
#
_cell.length_a   1.000
_cell.length_b   1.000
_cell.length_c   1.000
_cell.angle_alpha   90.00
_cell.angle_beta   90.00
_cell.angle_gamma   90.00
#
_symmetry.space_group_name_H-M   'P 1'
#
loop_
_entity.id
_entity.type
_entity.pdbx_description
1 polymer ?
#
loop_
_entity_poly.entity_id
_entity_poly.type
_entity_poly.pdbx_seq_one_letter_code
_entity_poly.pdbx_strand_id
1 'polypeptide(L)'
;MGIYVGVRGWLQCDERQLAAIRAIIAAHDDGHYSNGWGWPRRHINWTHYVFFGADIRERAVDALLAQVREIAQLPASDEDGDRVTGLFFATHESDGMTEWQIREGQVFVTPGDGRYDYLDA
;
A
#
# COMPACT_ATOMS: atom_id res chain seq x y z
N MET A 1 0.00 -3.42 -26.79
CA MET A 1 0.22 -2.40 -25.75
C MET A 1 -0.59 -2.84 -24.55
N GLY A 2 -0.03 -2.89 -23.34
CA GLY A 2 -0.79 -3.27 -22.14
C GLY A 2 -0.97 -2.08 -21.24
N ILE A 3 -2.11 -2.00 -20.56
CA ILE A 3 -2.49 -0.89 -19.68
C ILE A 3 -1.60 -0.91 -18.43
N TYR A 4 -1.13 0.27 -18.04
CA TYR A 4 -0.41 0.50 -16.80
C TYR A 4 -1.30 1.26 -15.82
N VAL A 5 -1.07 1.00 -14.55
CA VAL A 5 -1.76 1.66 -13.43
C VAL A 5 -0.69 2.21 -12.52
N GLY A 6 -0.70 3.53 -12.32
CA GLY A 6 0.19 4.18 -11.37
C GLY A 6 -0.33 3.97 -9.97
N VAL A 7 0.38 3.17 -9.17
CA VAL A 7 0.02 2.90 -7.77
C VAL A 7 1.03 3.55 -6.84
N ARG A 8 0.55 4.38 -5.92
CA ARG A 8 1.37 5.06 -4.91
C ARG A 8 0.65 5.19 -3.59
N GLY A 9 1.37 5.08 -2.49
CA GLY A 9 0.77 5.18 -1.18
C GLY A 9 1.73 4.93 -0.05
N TRP A 10 1.17 4.86 1.15
CA TRP A 10 1.91 4.62 2.37
C TRP A 10 1.08 3.83 3.37
N LEU A 11 1.80 3.16 4.26
CA LEU A 11 1.31 2.46 5.44
C LEU A 11 2.04 3.01 6.66
N GLN A 12 1.32 3.13 7.76
CA GLN A 12 1.79 3.46 9.08
C GLN A 12 1.64 2.23 9.98
N CYS A 13 2.68 1.91 10.73
CA CYS A 13 2.75 0.73 11.58
C CYS A 13 3.78 0.90 12.72
N ASP A 14 3.77 -0.02 13.67
CA ASP A 14 4.85 -0.16 14.67
C ASP A 14 6.03 -1.04 14.17
N GLU A 15 7.04 -1.26 15.02
CA GLU A 15 8.22 -2.07 14.68
C GLU A 15 7.91 -3.56 14.42
N ARG A 16 7.02 -4.17 15.21
CA ARG A 16 6.65 -5.59 15.07
C ARG A 16 5.83 -5.80 13.81
N GLN A 17 4.88 -4.92 13.55
CA GLN A 17 4.11 -4.86 12.32
C GLN A 17 5.02 -4.62 11.12
N LEU A 18 6.00 -3.71 11.21
CA LEU A 18 6.97 -3.49 10.13
C LEU A 18 7.75 -4.78 9.79
N ALA A 19 8.18 -5.54 10.80
CA ALA A 19 8.86 -6.82 10.57
C ALA A 19 7.94 -7.82 9.85
N ALA A 20 6.67 -7.89 10.23
CA ALA A 20 5.69 -8.74 9.57
C ALA A 20 5.36 -8.27 8.14
N ILE A 21 5.24 -6.96 7.91
CA ILE A 21 5.04 -6.36 6.59
C ILE A 21 6.19 -6.74 5.66
N ARG A 22 7.44 -6.68 6.12
CA ARG A 22 8.60 -7.12 5.34
C ARG A 22 8.52 -8.58 4.94
N ALA A 23 8.05 -9.44 5.85
CA ALA A 23 7.89 -10.86 5.57
C ALA A 23 6.80 -11.10 4.52
N ILE A 24 5.66 -10.41 4.61
CA ILE A 24 4.60 -10.45 3.59
C ILE A 24 5.12 -9.94 2.25
N ILE A 25 5.85 -8.83 2.23
CA ILE A 25 6.44 -8.28 1.00
C ILE A 25 7.38 -9.30 0.34
N ALA A 26 8.25 -9.93 1.12
CA ALA A 26 9.18 -10.94 0.62
C ALA A 26 8.48 -12.23 0.14
N ALA A 27 7.36 -12.62 0.76
CA ALA A 27 6.61 -13.82 0.36
C ALA A 27 5.90 -13.67 -0.98
N HIS A 28 5.57 -12.43 -1.37
CA HIS A 28 4.96 -12.08 -2.65
C HIS A 28 6.01 -11.61 -3.68
N ASP A 29 7.31 -11.83 -3.41
CA ASP A 29 8.36 -11.31 -4.28
C ASP A 29 8.27 -11.91 -5.69
N ASP A 30 7.98 -11.05 -6.68
CA ASP A 30 7.91 -11.42 -8.09
C ASP A 30 9.18 -11.01 -8.87
N GLY A 31 10.19 -10.47 -8.17
CA GLY A 31 11.43 -9.98 -8.76
C GLY A 31 11.28 -8.70 -9.60
N HIS A 32 10.09 -8.11 -9.68
CA HIS A 32 9.80 -6.97 -10.53
C HIS A 32 9.14 -5.82 -9.76
N TYR A 33 7.88 -5.98 -9.33
CA TYR A 33 7.11 -4.93 -8.66
C TYR A 33 7.41 -4.81 -7.18
N SER A 34 8.04 -5.83 -6.57
CA SER A 34 8.51 -5.78 -5.18
C SER A 34 9.44 -4.59 -4.89
N ASN A 35 10.17 -4.12 -5.91
CA ASN A 35 11.06 -2.96 -5.82
C ASN A 35 10.32 -1.63 -5.65
N GLY A 36 9.00 -1.60 -5.86
CA GLY A 36 8.16 -0.45 -5.57
C GLY A 36 8.01 -0.19 -4.07
N TRP A 37 8.24 -1.20 -3.22
CA TRP A 37 8.20 -1.06 -1.77
C TRP A 37 9.46 -0.37 -1.23
N GLY A 38 9.27 0.55 -0.28
CA GLY A 38 10.36 1.27 0.36
C GLY A 38 10.05 1.69 1.79
N TRP A 39 11.08 2.03 2.55
CA TRP A 39 10.97 2.53 3.92
C TRP A 39 12.22 3.36 4.27
N PRO A 40 12.15 4.27 5.26
CA PRO A 40 13.30 5.06 5.67
C PRO A 40 14.46 4.18 6.16
N ARG A 41 15.69 4.49 5.75
CA ARG A 41 16.91 3.78 6.19
C ARG A 41 17.26 4.06 7.66
N ARG A 42 16.80 5.20 8.18
CA ARG A 42 16.93 5.60 9.58
C ARG A 42 15.55 5.95 10.09
N HIS A 43 15.13 5.22 11.12
CA HIS A 43 13.92 5.51 11.86
C HIS A 43 14.12 6.76 12.72
N ILE A 44 13.08 7.58 12.85
CA ILE A 44 13.14 8.88 13.55
C ILE A 44 12.40 8.81 14.90
N ASN A 45 11.21 8.20 14.96
CA ASN A 45 10.29 8.16 16.11
C ASN A 45 9.43 6.89 16.06
N TRP A 46 8.80 6.49 17.17
CA TRP A 46 7.98 5.26 17.35
C TRP A 46 7.15 4.77 16.15
N THR A 47 6.61 5.67 15.34
CA THR A 47 5.85 5.34 14.13
C THR A 47 6.75 5.01 12.94
N HIS A 48 6.56 3.82 12.38
CA HIS A 48 7.21 3.41 11.15
C HIS A 48 6.30 3.65 9.94
N TYR A 49 6.94 3.96 8.80
CA TYR A 49 6.26 4.14 7.52
C TYR A 49 6.83 3.20 6.47
N VAL A 50 5.93 2.60 5.71
CA VAL A 50 6.22 1.81 4.51
C VAL A 50 5.55 2.50 3.32
N PHE A 51 6.27 2.64 2.22
CA PHE A 51 5.82 3.32 1.01
C PHE A 51 5.75 2.34 -0.13
N PHE A 52 4.85 2.61 -1.07
CA PHE A 52 4.86 1.98 -2.38
C PHE A 52 4.73 3.05 -3.45
N GLY A 53 5.45 2.88 -4.56
CA GLY A 53 5.31 3.73 -5.74
C GLY A 53 5.85 3.03 -6.98
N ALA A 54 4.97 2.68 -7.92
CA ALA A 54 5.35 2.10 -9.20
C ALA A 54 4.22 2.19 -10.22
N ASP A 55 4.58 2.24 -11.50
CA ASP A 55 3.67 1.93 -12.60
C ASP A 55 3.67 0.41 -12.81
N ILE A 56 2.54 -0.23 -12.52
CA ILE A 56 2.40 -1.68 -12.64
C ILE A 56 1.43 -2.03 -13.75
N ARG A 57 1.52 -3.25 -14.28
CA ARG A 57 0.51 -3.73 -15.22
C ARG A 57 -0.85 -3.81 -14.52
N GLU A 58 -1.91 -3.47 -15.21
CA GLU A 58 -3.29 -3.61 -14.71
C GLU A 58 -3.56 -4.99 -14.07
N ARG A 59 -3.13 -6.08 -14.74
CA ARG A 59 -3.24 -7.46 -14.23
C ARG A 59 -2.53 -7.73 -12.89
N ALA A 60 -1.61 -6.85 -12.47
CA ALA A 60 -0.85 -6.97 -11.23
C ALA A 60 -1.47 -6.15 -10.08
N VAL A 61 -2.45 -5.27 -10.38
CA VAL A 61 -3.12 -4.42 -9.39
C VAL A 61 -3.85 -5.28 -8.36
N ASP A 62 -4.58 -6.31 -8.80
CA ASP A 62 -5.29 -7.21 -7.88
C ASP A 62 -4.34 -7.99 -6.97
N ALA A 63 -3.15 -8.37 -7.45
CA ALA A 63 -2.13 -9.03 -6.65
C ALA A 63 -1.57 -8.10 -5.58
N LEU A 64 -1.24 -6.85 -5.95
CA LEU A 64 -0.81 -5.83 -4.99
C LEU A 64 -1.92 -5.52 -3.97
N LEU A 65 -3.17 -5.39 -4.41
CA LEU A 65 -4.31 -5.15 -3.53
C LEU A 65 -4.53 -6.32 -2.56
N ALA A 66 -4.33 -7.57 -3.00
CA ALA A 66 -4.37 -8.74 -2.14
C ALA A 66 -3.24 -8.71 -1.08
N GLN A 67 -2.03 -8.35 -1.48
CA GLN A 67 -0.90 -8.16 -0.57
C GLN A 67 -1.18 -7.06 0.47
N VAL A 68 -1.74 -5.92 0.06
CA VAL A 68 -2.14 -4.83 0.98
C VAL A 68 -3.26 -5.28 1.92
N ARG A 69 -4.20 -6.11 1.47
CA ARG A 69 -5.23 -6.71 2.33
C ARG A 69 -4.64 -7.64 3.38
N GLU A 70 -3.64 -8.44 3.03
CA GLU A 70 -2.92 -9.28 3.98
C GLU A 70 -2.20 -8.44 5.04
N ILE A 71 -1.53 -7.36 4.62
CA ILE A 71 -0.88 -6.41 5.52
C ILE A 71 -1.90 -5.75 6.46
N ALA A 72 -3.04 -5.32 5.94
CA ALA A 72 -4.09 -4.67 6.74
C ALA A 72 -4.59 -5.59 7.87
N GLN A 73 -4.61 -6.91 7.66
CA GLN A 73 -5.10 -7.89 8.64
C GLN A 73 -4.13 -8.12 9.81
N LEU A 74 -2.91 -7.58 9.76
CA LEU A 74 -1.97 -7.70 10.87
C LEU A 74 -2.62 -7.20 12.17
N PRO A 75 -2.51 -7.98 13.27
CA PRO A 75 -3.06 -7.57 14.54
C PRO A 75 -2.31 -6.35 15.10
N ALA A 76 -2.95 -5.66 16.03
CA ALA A 76 -2.23 -4.75 16.91
C ALA A 76 -1.14 -5.53 17.67
N SER A 77 0.02 -4.90 17.87
CA SER A 77 1.17 -5.60 18.45
C SER A 77 1.26 -5.48 19.98
N ASP A 78 0.42 -4.64 20.59
CA ASP A 78 0.33 -4.34 22.01
C ASP A 78 -1.12 -4.05 22.46
N GLU A 79 -1.27 -3.60 23.71
CA GLU A 79 -2.56 -3.35 24.36
C GLU A 79 -3.25 -2.06 23.89
N ASP A 80 -2.52 -1.16 23.21
CA ASP A 80 -3.06 0.11 22.71
C ASP A 80 -3.98 -0.12 21.49
N GLY A 81 -3.88 -1.29 20.85
CA GLY A 81 -4.80 -1.71 19.79
C GLY A 81 -4.51 -1.06 18.43
N ASP A 82 -3.36 -0.41 18.28
CA ASP A 82 -2.97 0.27 17.04
C ASP A 82 -2.75 -0.74 15.90
N ARG A 83 -3.61 -0.65 14.88
CA ARG A 83 -3.50 -1.44 13.65
C ARG A 83 -2.75 -0.69 12.57
N VAL A 84 -2.31 -1.43 11.55
CA VAL A 84 -1.79 -0.83 10.32
C VAL A 84 -2.86 0.08 9.72
N THR A 85 -2.47 1.32 9.42
CA THR A 85 -3.30 2.31 8.73
C THR A 85 -2.57 2.83 7.51
N GLY A 86 -3.28 3.39 6.54
CA GLY A 86 -2.62 3.87 5.34
C GLY A 86 -3.55 4.30 4.23
N LEU A 87 -2.95 4.80 3.16
CA LEU A 87 -3.66 5.35 2.01
C LEU A 87 -2.86 5.09 0.74
N PHE A 88 -3.54 4.54 -0.27
CA PHE A 88 -3.00 4.39 -1.62
C PHE A 88 -3.94 5.00 -2.65
N PHE A 89 -3.37 5.45 -3.74
CA PHE A 89 -4.07 5.81 -4.97
C PHE A 89 -3.61 4.88 -6.09
N ALA A 90 -4.55 4.29 -6.80
CA ALA A 90 -4.31 3.54 -8.03
C ALA A 90 -5.01 4.27 -9.18
N THR A 91 -4.21 4.77 -10.12
CA THR A 91 -4.67 5.64 -11.20
C THR A 91 -4.62 4.87 -12.51
N HIS A 92 -5.79 4.57 -13.07
CA HIS A 92 -5.95 3.85 -14.32
C HIS A 92 -6.03 4.85 -15.47
N GLU A 93 -5.22 4.67 -16.51
CA GLU A 93 -5.24 5.54 -17.70
C GLU A 93 -6.61 5.63 -18.38
N SER A 94 -7.47 4.61 -18.24
CA SER A 94 -8.81 4.54 -18.84
C SER A 94 -9.97 4.70 -17.86
N ASP A 95 -9.79 4.26 -16.61
CA ASP A 95 -10.90 4.05 -15.66
C ASP A 95 -10.89 5.07 -14.50
N GLY A 96 -9.88 5.96 -14.48
CA GLY A 96 -9.69 6.97 -13.45
C GLY A 96 -9.04 6.43 -12.17
N MET A 97 -9.17 7.19 -11.09
CA MET A 97 -8.52 6.90 -9.82
C MET A 97 -9.39 6.07 -8.88
N THR A 98 -8.77 5.12 -8.18
CA THR A 98 -9.32 4.50 -6.97
C THR A 98 -8.45 4.84 -5.76
N GLU A 99 -9.11 5.04 -4.62
CA GLU A 99 -8.49 5.25 -3.31
C GLU A 99 -8.60 3.96 -2.49
N TRP A 100 -7.49 3.50 -1.92
CA TRP A 100 -7.46 2.35 -1.02
C TRP A 100 -7.17 2.85 0.39
N GLN A 101 -8.17 2.79 1.26
CA GLN A 101 -8.06 3.19 2.65
C GLN A 101 -7.78 1.96 3.51
N ILE A 102 -6.62 1.93 4.16
CA ILE A 102 -6.24 0.88 5.09
C ILE A 102 -6.59 1.36 6.49
N ARG A 103 -7.54 0.71 7.13
CA ARG A 103 -7.98 0.99 8.51
C ARG A 103 -8.77 -0.18 9.06
N GLU A 104 -8.85 -0.30 10.39
CA GLU A 104 -9.69 -1.28 11.06
C GLU A 104 -9.44 -2.74 10.62
N GLY A 105 -8.21 -3.07 10.24
CA GLY A 105 -7.89 -4.42 9.79
C GLY A 105 -8.30 -4.75 8.34
N GLN A 106 -8.74 -3.74 7.57
CA GLN A 106 -9.36 -3.91 6.26
C GLN A 106 -8.84 -2.89 5.24
N VAL A 107 -9.15 -3.15 3.97
CA VAL A 107 -8.89 -2.24 2.86
C VAL A 107 -10.23 -1.87 2.23
N PHE A 108 -10.58 -0.58 2.31
CA PHE A 108 -11.75 -0.02 1.64
C PHE A 108 -11.32 0.58 0.32
N VAL A 109 -11.87 0.06 -0.78
CA VAL A 109 -11.62 0.60 -2.12
C VAL A 109 -12.78 1.51 -2.48
N THR A 110 -12.50 2.78 -2.72
CA THR A 110 -13.50 3.78 -3.12
C THR A 110 -13.06 4.47 -4.40
N PRO A 111 -13.99 5.06 -5.18
CA PRO A 111 -13.62 5.97 -6.25
C PRO A 111 -12.76 7.12 -5.70
N GLY A 112 -11.78 7.57 -6.48
CA GLY A 112 -11.01 8.77 -6.18
C GLY A 112 -11.93 10.01 -6.23
N ASP A 113 -11.70 10.93 -5.29
CA ASP A 113 -12.36 12.24 -5.29
C ASP A 113 -11.64 13.18 -6.29
N GLY A 114 -12.41 14.01 -7.02
CA GLY A 114 -11.85 14.94 -8.03
C GLY A 114 -10.85 15.95 -7.46
N ARG A 115 -10.79 16.13 -6.14
CA ARG A 115 -9.71 16.90 -5.49
C ARG A 115 -8.31 16.32 -5.72
N TYR A 116 -8.21 15.08 -6.17
CA TYR A 116 -6.94 14.39 -6.45
C TYR A 116 -6.56 14.40 -7.95
N ASP A 117 -7.31 15.07 -8.82
CA ASP A 117 -7.04 15.08 -10.27
C ASP A 117 -5.63 15.57 -10.63
N TYR A 118 -5.00 16.39 -9.77
CA TYR A 118 -3.61 16.84 -9.95
C TYR A 118 -2.58 15.70 -9.88
N LEU A 119 -2.99 14.52 -9.42
CA LEU A 119 -2.18 13.31 -9.32
C LEU A 119 -2.35 12.40 -10.56
N ASP A 120 -3.30 12.71 -11.45
CA ASP A 120 -3.61 12.01 -12.71
C ASP A 120 -2.96 12.68 -13.94
N ALA A 121 -1.97 13.55 -13.72
CA ALA A 121 -1.28 14.34 -14.74
C ALA A 121 -0.02 13.68 -15.30
#